data_AF-A0A970G2T9-F1
#
_entry.id   AF-A0A970G2T9-F1
#
_cell.length_a   1.000
_cell.length_b   1.000
_cell.length_c   1.000
_cell.angle_alpha   90.00
_cell.angle_beta   90.00
_cell.angle_gamma   90.00
#
_symmetry.space_group_name_H-M   'P 1'
#
loop_
_entity.id
_entity.type
_entity.pdbx_description
1 polymer ?
#
loop_
_entity_poly.entity_id
_entity_poly.type
_entity_poly.pdbx_seq_one_letter_code
_entity_poly.pdbx_strand_id
1 'polypeptide(L)'
;IGSLLLLVGLAIFLLGVDLGMNPIGDHMAVEVATAKSRWVVALLAFLMGFLVTVAEPDLLILGYQVQDASGGAIQAQFMVYMVSIGVGVLIMFGTFRLLRSRSFPLFMGLAYFGIFALSFFVSEEFLAISFDSSGATTGALTTPFILALSAGLSRIKGGKSAEEDAFGMVGVMSAGPMYALMLMSILTGQRNIQGEAAEFVVQQGVLEPLLHYLPKELTGSLVALLPLTIFFFVLNFIHFKAPRRELARIIKGLVYTLVGLTLFLTGVYAGFLDMGQLIGRSIASNNGWWLPVVGFFIGMIVVLVEPAVIVLGQQIEQTTGGRIPGKIIKITLSIGVALAVMLSMLRIMIPTLKLWHFLLPGFGLAIFLSFRADPVFVGIAYDAGGVASGPMTATFVLAFAQGAAAIWPTANMLVDGFGVIAMVAMAPVLSLMLVGAVFARKQRAQHIEEEQRVSTQPALATGKIEFYDCVVAVVNRGLAQRAIQVAREAGAQGATILRGRGSGAHDMKVFNIEIQKEKEIIFWLTDTRLSEAIAKNLYDQLELGGEGSGTVFMMPSGAFGVENPLRIGQREETAEEIASHPKEISTAEEMLPGDAQVDDELVQDEVEEAGEPTQPGD
;
A
#
# COMPACT_ATOMS: atom_id res chain seq x y z
N ILE A 1 -20.83 22.63 -10.38
CA ILE A 1 -21.23 21.47 -11.22
C ILE A 1 -20.02 20.65 -11.63
N GLY A 2 -18.99 21.24 -12.23
CA GLY A 2 -17.74 20.54 -12.58
C GLY A 2 -17.17 19.69 -11.44
N SER A 3 -17.01 20.23 -10.22
CA SER A 3 -16.54 19.46 -9.06
C SER A 3 -17.44 18.28 -8.67
N LEU A 4 -18.76 18.39 -8.84
CA LEU A 4 -19.69 17.28 -8.58
C LEU A 4 -19.51 16.19 -9.64
N LEU A 5 -19.43 16.57 -10.91
CA LEU A 5 -19.21 15.65 -12.02
C LEU A 5 -17.84 14.95 -11.90
N LEU A 6 -16.82 15.68 -11.47
CA LEU A 6 -15.49 15.15 -11.18
C LEU A 6 -15.56 14.09 -10.07
N LEU A 7 -16.17 14.39 -8.92
CA LEU A 7 -16.28 13.46 -7.80
C LEU A 7 -17.06 12.20 -8.17
N VAL A 8 -18.21 12.35 -8.83
CA VAL A 8 -19.04 11.22 -9.28
C VAL A 8 -18.32 10.42 -10.37
N GLY A 9 -17.70 11.11 -11.34
CA GLY A 9 -16.92 10.50 -12.40
C GLY A 9 -15.74 9.69 -11.87
N LEU A 10 -14.97 10.26 -10.94
CA LEU A 10 -13.85 9.58 -10.29
C LEU A 10 -14.31 8.35 -9.49
N ALA A 11 -15.44 8.43 -8.78
CA ALA A 11 -15.97 7.30 -8.04
C ALA A 11 -16.39 6.13 -8.97
N ILE A 12 -17.09 6.43 -10.06
CA ILE A 12 -17.48 5.43 -11.08
C ILE A 12 -16.23 4.88 -11.79
N PHE A 13 -15.27 5.74 -12.07
CA PHE A 13 -14.01 5.38 -12.70
C PHE A 13 -13.22 4.38 -11.86
N LEU A 14 -13.01 4.67 -10.57
CA LEU A 14 -12.31 3.79 -9.64
C LEU A 14 -13.03 2.45 -9.49
N LEU A 15 -14.36 2.44 -9.44
CA LEU A 15 -15.14 1.19 -9.47
C LEU A 15 -14.90 0.39 -10.76
N GLY A 16 -14.79 1.07 -11.89
CA GLY A 16 -14.44 0.45 -13.18
C GLY A 16 -13.03 -0.14 -13.18
N VAL A 17 -12.05 0.58 -12.61
CA VAL A 17 -10.67 0.10 -12.43
C VAL A 17 -10.64 -1.17 -11.58
N ASP A 18 -11.38 -1.21 -10.46
CA ASP A 18 -11.45 -2.39 -9.60
C ASP A 18 -12.07 -3.62 -10.28
N LEU A 19 -13.13 -3.42 -11.06
CA LEU A 19 -13.84 -4.51 -11.74
C LEU A 19 -13.17 -4.95 -13.05
N GLY A 20 -12.41 -4.06 -13.70
CA GLY A 20 -11.83 -4.25 -15.02
C GLY A 20 -10.32 -4.32 -15.00
N MET A 21 -9.67 -3.22 -14.63
CA MET A 21 -8.23 -3.05 -14.80
C MET A 21 -7.39 -3.85 -13.82
N ASN A 22 -7.81 -3.98 -12.55
CA ASN A 22 -7.11 -4.81 -11.56
C ASN A 22 -7.05 -6.28 -12.01
N PRO A 23 -8.17 -6.94 -12.41
CA PRO A 23 -8.11 -8.27 -12.99
C PRO A 23 -7.24 -8.37 -14.24
N ILE A 24 -7.29 -7.38 -15.15
CA ILE A 24 -6.42 -7.34 -16.33
C ILE A 24 -4.95 -7.37 -15.89
N GLY A 25 -4.58 -6.57 -14.89
CA GLY A 25 -3.24 -6.53 -14.30
C GLY A 25 -2.81 -7.86 -13.69
N ASP A 26 -3.68 -8.55 -12.96
CA ASP A 26 -3.40 -9.87 -12.37
C ASP A 26 -3.07 -10.92 -13.46
N HIS A 27 -3.89 -11.02 -14.51
CA HIS A 27 -3.63 -11.95 -15.64
C HIS A 27 -2.32 -11.63 -16.35
N MET A 28 -2.09 -10.34 -16.56
CA MET A 28 -0.88 -9.83 -17.19
C MET A 28 0.38 -10.15 -16.37
N ALA A 29 0.30 -10.02 -15.04
CA ALA A 29 1.39 -10.38 -14.14
C ALA A 29 1.79 -11.85 -14.24
N VAL A 30 0.79 -12.75 -14.34
CA VAL A 30 1.03 -14.19 -14.51
C VAL A 30 1.78 -14.48 -15.80
N GLU A 31 1.39 -13.85 -16.91
CA GLU A 31 2.06 -14.06 -18.20
C GLU A 31 3.49 -13.52 -18.20
N VAL A 32 3.74 -12.35 -17.59
CA VAL A 32 5.09 -11.80 -17.44
C VAL A 32 5.96 -12.71 -16.58
N ALA A 33 5.44 -13.23 -15.47
CA ALA A 33 6.21 -14.07 -14.55
C ALA A 33 6.57 -15.43 -15.14
N THR A 34 5.65 -16.01 -15.92
CA THR A 34 5.77 -17.37 -16.46
C THR A 34 6.40 -17.42 -17.86
N ALA A 35 6.62 -16.27 -18.49
CA ALA A 35 7.28 -16.17 -19.79
C ALA A 35 8.69 -16.79 -19.76
N LYS A 36 8.91 -17.78 -20.64
CA LYS A 36 10.19 -18.53 -20.71
C LYS A 36 11.37 -17.72 -21.24
N SER A 37 11.11 -16.71 -22.06
CA SER A 37 12.13 -15.90 -22.71
C SER A 37 12.26 -14.53 -22.06
N ARG A 38 13.49 -14.14 -21.70
CA ARG A 38 13.79 -12.79 -21.19
C ARG A 38 13.34 -11.67 -22.14
N TRP A 39 13.36 -11.92 -23.44
CA TRP A 39 12.86 -10.96 -24.44
C TRP A 39 11.35 -10.79 -24.39
N VAL A 40 10.61 -11.86 -24.10
CA VAL A 40 9.14 -11.81 -23.95
C VAL A 40 8.78 -11.09 -22.66
N VAL A 41 9.47 -11.36 -21.55
CA VAL A 41 9.33 -10.61 -20.29
C VAL A 41 9.58 -9.12 -20.54
N ALA A 42 10.66 -8.78 -21.24
CA ALA A 42 10.99 -7.39 -21.55
C ALA A 42 9.89 -6.70 -22.36
N LEU A 43 9.46 -7.33 -23.45
CA LEU A 43 8.46 -6.79 -24.36
C LEU A 43 7.11 -6.61 -23.67
N LEU A 44 6.66 -7.61 -22.90
CA LEU A 44 5.40 -7.55 -22.17
C LEU A 44 5.42 -6.47 -21.10
N ALA A 45 6.48 -6.40 -20.29
CA ALA A 45 6.63 -5.36 -19.27
C ALA A 45 6.67 -3.95 -19.89
N PHE A 46 7.41 -3.78 -21.00
CA PHE A 46 7.45 -2.53 -21.74
C PHE A 46 6.07 -2.14 -22.27
N LEU A 47 5.39 -3.05 -22.97
CA LEU A 47 4.07 -2.78 -23.56
C LEU A 47 3.02 -2.47 -22.49
N MET A 48 3.06 -3.18 -21.36
CA MET A 48 2.15 -2.90 -20.23
C MET A 48 2.37 -1.49 -19.69
N GLY A 49 3.61 -1.12 -19.37
CA GLY A 49 3.94 0.22 -18.90
C GLY A 49 3.59 1.30 -19.93
N PHE A 50 3.87 1.06 -21.21
CA PHE A 50 3.54 2.00 -22.28
C PHE A 50 2.02 2.20 -22.43
N LEU A 51 1.25 1.11 -22.57
CA LEU A 51 -0.19 1.18 -22.85
C LEU A 51 -0.98 1.73 -21.68
N VAL A 52 -0.63 1.37 -20.44
CA VAL A 52 -1.29 1.90 -19.25
C VAL A 52 -1.04 3.41 -19.13
N THR A 53 0.17 3.88 -19.43
CA THR A 53 0.52 5.30 -19.37
C THR A 53 -0.15 6.11 -20.49
N VAL A 54 -0.31 5.54 -21.69
CA VAL A 54 -1.10 6.17 -22.77
C VAL A 54 -2.57 6.33 -22.35
N ALA A 55 -3.09 5.39 -21.56
CA ALA A 55 -4.44 5.43 -21.04
C ALA A 55 -4.61 6.36 -19.82
N GLU A 56 -3.52 6.94 -19.29
CA GLU A 56 -3.55 7.79 -18.10
C GLU A 56 -4.11 9.20 -18.41
N PRO A 57 -5.28 9.58 -17.89
CA PRO A 57 -5.85 10.90 -18.12
C PRO A 57 -5.00 12.05 -17.58
N ASP A 58 -4.36 11.87 -16.43
CA ASP A 58 -3.62 12.94 -15.76
C ASP A 58 -2.45 13.42 -16.62
N LEU A 59 -1.79 12.50 -17.31
CA LEU A 59 -0.74 12.80 -18.28
C LEU A 59 -1.27 13.59 -19.48
N LEU A 60 -2.47 13.27 -19.96
CA LEU A 60 -3.09 13.99 -21.07
C LEU A 60 -3.48 15.42 -20.66
N ILE A 61 -4.03 15.57 -19.45
CA ILE A 61 -4.36 16.89 -18.87
C ILE A 61 -3.10 17.74 -18.75
N LEU A 62 -2.01 17.18 -18.19
CA LEU A 62 -0.73 17.86 -18.11
C LEU A 62 -0.21 18.22 -19.51
N GLY A 63 -0.33 17.30 -20.47
CA GLY A 63 0.07 17.53 -21.86
C GLY A 63 -0.61 18.74 -22.48
N TYR A 64 -1.92 18.90 -22.27
CA TYR A 64 -2.64 20.09 -22.74
C TYR A 64 -2.21 21.36 -22.00
N GLN A 65 -2.02 21.31 -20.69
CA GLN A 65 -1.51 22.47 -19.94
C GLN A 65 -0.11 22.89 -20.40
N VAL A 66 0.77 21.94 -20.71
CA VAL A 66 2.11 22.21 -21.27
C VAL A 66 1.99 22.76 -22.69
N GLN A 67 1.09 22.22 -23.51
CA GLN A 67 0.85 22.71 -24.86
C GLN A 67 0.38 24.17 -24.84
N ASP A 68 -0.57 24.51 -23.98
CA ASP A 68 -1.13 25.86 -23.87
C ASP A 68 -0.11 26.86 -23.28
N ALA A 69 0.65 26.44 -22.27
CA ALA A 69 1.71 27.27 -21.67
C ALA A 69 2.92 27.46 -22.60
N SER A 70 3.19 26.50 -23.50
CA SER A 70 4.30 26.56 -24.46
C SER A 70 3.97 27.22 -25.79
N GLY A 71 2.74 27.74 -25.97
CA GLY A 71 2.27 28.28 -27.25
C GLY A 71 2.23 27.23 -28.37
N GLY A 72 2.04 25.95 -28.03
CA GLY A 72 2.01 24.83 -28.97
C GLY A 72 3.36 24.23 -29.36
N ALA A 73 4.46 24.66 -28.74
CA ALA A 73 5.80 24.13 -29.03
C ALA A 73 5.94 22.64 -28.68
N ILE A 74 5.23 22.18 -27.65
CA ILE A 74 5.11 20.76 -27.28
C ILE A 74 3.66 20.34 -27.47
N GLN A 75 3.41 19.44 -28.43
CA GLN A 75 2.07 18.88 -28.63
C GLN A 75 1.76 17.86 -27.52
N ALA A 76 0.56 17.95 -26.94
CA ALA A 76 0.12 17.09 -25.83
C ALA A 76 0.25 15.60 -26.17
N GLN A 77 -0.21 15.18 -27.35
CA GLN A 77 -0.18 13.77 -27.75
C GLN A 77 1.25 13.24 -27.96
N PHE A 78 2.14 14.08 -28.49
CA PHE A 78 3.56 13.71 -28.65
C PHE A 78 4.23 13.53 -27.28
N MET A 79 3.95 14.44 -26.34
CA MET A 79 4.42 14.34 -24.96
C MET A 79 3.91 13.06 -24.29
N VAL A 80 2.62 12.73 -24.42
CA VAL A 80 2.03 11.49 -23.88
C VAL A 80 2.79 10.26 -24.39
N TYR A 81 3.00 10.13 -25.71
CA TYR A 81 3.71 8.96 -26.23
C TYR A 81 5.16 8.88 -25.79
N MET A 82 5.89 10.01 -25.76
CA MET A 82 7.28 10.02 -25.33
C MET A 82 7.41 9.64 -23.86
N VAL A 83 6.56 10.20 -23.00
CA VAL A 83 6.49 9.85 -21.58
C VAL A 83 6.15 8.37 -21.39
N SER A 84 5.17 7.84 -22.13
CA SER A 84 4.80 6.42 -22.09
C SER A 84 5.93 5.49 -22.51
N ILE A 85 6.78 5.89 -23.48
CA ILE A 85 7.99 5.12 -23.84
C ILE A 85 8.96 5.08 -22.65
N GLY A 86 9.21 6.22 -22.01
CA GLY A 86 10.06 6.29 -20.81
C GLY A 86 9.55 5.39 -19.70
N VAL A 87 8.25 5.46 -19.40
CA VAL A 87 7.60 4.58 -18.42
C VAL A 87 7.78 3.11 -18.80
N GLY A 88 7.48 2.72 -20.04
CA GLY A 88 7.63 1.34 -20.51
C GLY A 88 9.05 0.81 -20.32
N VAL A 89 10.06 1.61 -20.64
CA VAL A 89 11.49 1.24 -20.46
C VAL A 89 11.82 1.04 -18.97
N LEU A 90 11.36 1.92 -18.09
CA LEU A 90 11.64 1.82 -16.66
C LEU A 90 10.89 0.65 -16.01
N ILE A 91 9.63 0.39 -16.38
CA ILE A 91 8.88 -0.80 -15.94
C ILE A 91 9.55 -2.09 -16.42
N MET A 92 10.10 -2.11 -17.64
CA MET A 92 10.90 -3.23 -18.13
C MET A 92 12.12 -3.48 -17.22
N PHE A 93 12.90 -2.45 -16.89
CA PHE A 93 14.04 -2.59 -15.99
C PHE A 93 13.63 -2.92 -14.55
N GLY A 94 12.53 -2.35 -14.06
CA GLY A 94 11.95 -2.63 -12.74
C GLY A 94 11.51 -4.08 -12.60
N THR A 95 10.84 -4.62 -13.62
CA THR A 95 10.47 -6.03 -13.72
C THR A 95 11.70 -6.93 -13.63
N PHE A 96 12.77 -6.60 -14.35
CA PHE A 96 14.03 -7.37 -14.27
C PHE A 96 14.71 -7.27 -12.91
N ARG A 97 14.70 -6.09 -12.28
CA ARG A 97 15.22 -5.88 -10.92
C ARG A 97 14.46 -6.77 -9.94
N LEU A 98 13.13 -6.75 -10.00
CA LEU A 98 12.24 -7.53 -9.15
C LEU A 98 12.51 -9.03 -9.35
N LEU A 99 12.47 -9.53 -10.59
CA LEU A 99 12.69 -10.95 -10.87
C LEU A 99 14.09 -11.46 -10.47
N ARG A 100 15.10 -10.58 -10.44
CA ARG A 100 16.48 -10.92 -10.06
C ARG A 100 16.83 -10.63 -8.59
N SER A 101 15.86 -10.24 -7.76
CA SER A 101 16.07 -9.88 -6.33
C SER A 101 17.19 -8.85 -6.13
N ARG A 102 17.29 -7.85 -7.02
CA ARG A 102 18.29 -6.79 -6.89
C ARG A 102 17.74 -5.70 -5.95
N SER A 103 18.63 -5.20 -5.08
CA SER A 103 18.31 -4.20 -4.05
C SER A 103 17.60 -2.99 -4.64
N PHE A 104 16.40 -2.70 -4.14
CA PHE A 104 15.61 -1.54 -4.57
C PHE A 104 16.28 -0.19 -4.29
N PRO A 105 16.89 0.07 -3.11
CA PRO A 105 17.54 1.35 -2.82
C PRO A 105 18.66 1.72 -3.81
N LEU A 106 19.49 0.74 -4.18
CA LEU A 106 20.57 0.92 -5.17
C LEU A 106 20.00 1.26 -6.56
N PHE A 107 18.95 0.56 -6.97
CA PHE A 107 18.31 0.80 -8.26
C PHE A 107 17.78 2.23 -8.36
N MET A 108 17.05 2.69 -7.32
CA MET A 108 16.54 4.05 -7.27
C MET A 108 17.68 5.08 -7.19
N GLY A 109 18.73 4.81 -6.40
CA GLY A 109 19.90 5.69 -6.33
C GLY A 109 20.57 5.90 -7.69
N LEU A 110 20.75 4.82 -8.48
CA LEU A 110 21.30 4.91 -9.84
C LEU A 110 20.34 5.63 -10.80
N ALA A 111 19.03 5.35 -10.71
CA ALA A 111 18.02 6.00 -11.54
C ALA A 111 17.98 7.52 -11.30
N TYR A 112 17.96 7.97 -10.04
CA TYR A 112 17.98 9.40 -9.74
C TYR A 112 19.34 10.05 -9.98
N PHE A 113 20.45 9.32 -9.86
CA PHE A 113 21.76 9.83 -10.26
C PHE A 113 21.83 10.13 -11.76
N GLY A 114 21.25 9.27 -12.62
CA GLY A 114 21.18 9.55 -14.05
C GLY A 114 20.29 10.75 -14.37
N ILE A 115 19.15 10.91 -13.69
CA ILE A 115 18.30 12.12 -13.81
C ILE A 115 19.07 13.37 -13.39
N PHE A 116 19.79 13.31 -12.27
CA PHE A 116 20.65 14.40 -11.82
C PHE A 116 21.73 14.75 -12.86
N ALA A 117 22.39 13.76 -13.45
CA ALA A 117 23.38 13.99 -14.50
C ALA A 117 22.76 14.66 -15.73
N LEU A 118 21.57 14.21 -16.17
CA LEU A 118 20.85 14.82 -17.30
C LEU A 118 20.38 16.24 -16.99
N SER A 119 20.04 16.54 -15.74
CA SER A 119 19.54 17.86 -15.34
C SER A 119 20.52 19.01 -15.62
N PHE A 120 21.83 18.75 -15.71
CA PHE A 120 22.83 19.76 -16.08
C PHE A 120 22.76 20.18 -17.56
N PHE A 121 22.09 19.38 -18.41
CA PHE A 121 22.02 19.59 -19.86
C PHE A 121 20.65 20.08 -20.33
N VAL A 122 19.72 20.29 -19.41
CA VAL A 122 18.31 20.60 -19.68
C VAL A 122 17.96 21.96 -19.08
N SER A 123 17.02 22.67 -19.70
CA SER A 123 16.56 23.98 -19.22
C SER A 123 15.64 23.87 -17.99
N GLU A 124 15.39 24.99 -17.31
CA GLU A 124 14.56 25.01 -16.10
C GLU A 124 13.09 24.66 -16.40
N GLU A 125 12.57 25.07 -17.56
CA GLU A 125 11.22 24.74 -18.02
C GLU A 125 11.07 23.22 -18.22
N PHE A 126 12.01 22.61 -18.95
CA PHE A 126 11.98 21.17 -19.18
C PHE A 126 12.22 20.38 -17.90
N LEU A 127 13.04 20.90 -16.97
CA LEU A 127 13.21 20.30 -15.65
C LEU A 127 11.86 20.29 -14.91
N ALA A 128 11.15 21.41 -14.86
CA ALA A 128 9.84 21.49 -14.23
C ALA A 128 8.80 20.56 -14.88
N ILE A 129 8.68 20.60 -16.21
CA ILE A 129 7.74 19.77 -16.97
C ILE A 129 8.07 18.27 -16.81
N SER A 130 9.36 17.90 -16.83
CA SER A 130 9.80 16.50 -16.72
C SER A 130 9.45 15.87 -15.37
N PHE A 131 9.65 16.60 -14.27
CA PHE A 131 9.29 16.12 -12.94
C PHE A 131 7.78 16.18 -12.68
N ASP A 132 7.06 17.17 -13.21
CA ASP A 132 5.60 17.18 -13.12
C ASP A 132 4.98 16.01 -13.89
N SER A 133 5.57 15.65 -15.03
CA SER A 133 5.15 14.49 -15.82
C SER A 133 5.31 13.18 -15.06
N SER A 134 6.35 13.06 -14.22
CA SER A 134 6.48 11.91 -13.32
C SER A 134 5.23 11.75 -12.45
N GLY A 135 4.79 12.81 -11.79
CA GLY A 135 3.62 12.73 -10.91
C GLY A 135 2.30 12.59 -11.66
N ALA A 136 2.23 13.04 -12.91
CA ALA A 136 1.05 12.86 -13.77
C ALA A 136 0.92 11.43 -14.35
N THR A 137 2.01 10.64 -14.35
CA THR A 137 1.93 9.22 -14.75
C THR A 137 1.48 8.27 -13.65
N THR A 138 1.36 8.76 -12.41
CA THR A 138 0.99 7.96 -11.23
C THR A 138 -0.46 8.20 -10.83
N GLY A 139 -1.31 8.48 -11.82
CA GLY A 139 -2.70 8.80 -11.64
C GLY A 139 -3.59 7.59 -11.30
N ALA A 140 -4.91 7.84 -11.36
CA ALA A 140 -5.92 6.92 -10.86
C ALA A 140 -6.02 5.61 -11.65
N LEU A 141 -5.47 5.57 -12.87
CA LEU A 141 -5.47 4.38 -13.72
C LEU A 141 -4.19 3.55 -13.52
N THR A 142 -3.05 4.22 -13.64
CA THR A 142 -1.74 3.56 -13.75
C THR A 142 -1.28 2.98 -12.42
N THR A 143 -1.49 3.70 -11.32
CA THR A 143 -0.98 3.28 -10.01
C THR A 143 -1.60 1.96 -9.52
N PRO A 144 -2.94 1.79 -9.47
CA PRO A 144 -3.53 0.51 -9.07
C PRO A 144 -3.09 -0.64 -9.97
N PHE A 145 -3.00 -0.40 -11.27
CA PHE A 145 -2.58 -1.41 -12.25
C PHE A 145 -1.12 -1.85 -12.04
N ILE A 146 -0.19 -0.91 -11.85
CA ILE A 146 1.23 -1.22 -11.64
C ILE A 146 1.46 -1.86 -10.26
N LEU A 147 0.72 -1.46 -9.23
CA LEU A 147 0.73 -2.14 -7.94
C LEU A 147 0.21 -3.57 -8.04
N ALA A 148 -0.89 -3.80 -8.78
CA ALA A 148 -1.40 -5.15 -9.04
C ALA A 148 -0.38 -6.00 -9.81
N LEU A 149 0.26 -5.42 -10.83
CA LEU A 149 1.34 -6.08 -11.57
C LEU A 149 2.52 -6.46 -10.66
N SER A 150 2.98 -5.52 -9.82
CA SER A 150 4.07 -5.71 -8.87
C SER A 150 3.77 -6.78 -7.84
N ALA A 151 2.60 -6.70 -7.20
CA ALA A 151 2.13 -7.68 -6.22
C ALA A 151 1.93 -9.07 -6.86
N GLY A 152 1.38 -9.13 -8.07
CA GLY A 152 1.23 -10.36 -8.84
C GLY A 152 2.58 -11.01 -9.15
N LEU A 153 3.55 -10.23 -9.62
CA LEU A 153 4.89 -10.69 -9.94
C LEU A 153 5.65 -11.17 -8.69
N SER A 154 5.55 -10.43 -7.59
CA SER A 154 6.16 -10.77 -6.30
C SER A 154 5.59 -12.09 -5.74
N ARG A 155 4.27 -12.25 -5.77
CA ARG A 155 3.58 -13.47 -5.30
C ARG A 155 4.00 -14.72 -6.07
N ILE A 156 4.17 -14.61 -7.39
CA ILE A 156 4.59 -15.75 -8.23
C ILE A 156 6.06 -16.09 -8.02
N LYS A 157 6.92 -15.07 -7.92
CA LYS A 157 8.35 -15.25 -7.66
C LYS A 157 8.58 -15.93 -6.30
N GLY A 158 7.87 -15.47 -5.26
CA GLY A 158 8.01 -15.95 -3.90
C GLY A 158 9.38 -15.69 -3.27
N GLY A 159 9.57 -16.18 -2.04
CA GLY A 159 10.84 -16.08 -1.32
C GLY A 159 10.88 -15.01 -0.22
N LYS A 160 12.05 -14.85 0.41
CA LYS A 160 12.23 -13.98 1.59
C LYS A 160 12.04 -12.48 1.32
N SER A 161 12.15 -12.06 0.06
CA SER A 161 11.98 -10.66 -0.36
C SER A 161 10.57 -10.34 -0.88
N ALA A 162 9.60 -11.25 -0.76
CA ALA A 162 8.28 -11.05 -1.36
C ALA A 162 7.54 -9.79 -0.85
N GLU A 163 7.69 -9.46 0.43
CA GLU A 163 7.11 -8.22 1.00
C GLU A 163 7.80 -6.95 0.46
N GLU A 164 9.12 -6.98 0.27
CA GLU A 164 9.88 -5.88 -0.35
C GLU A 164 9.51 -5.72 -1.84
N ASP A 165 9.47 -6.84 -2.56
CA ASP A 165 9.24 -6.86 -4.00
C ASP A 165 7.79 -6.50 -4.39
N ALA A 166 6.85 -6.51 -3.44
CA ALA A 166 5.48 -6.07 -3.68
C ALA A 166 5.40 -4.56 -3.97
N PHE A 167 6.33 -3.77 -3.44
CA PHE A 167 6.36 -2.30 -3.56
C PHE A 167 7.55 -1.80 -4.37
N GLY A 168 7.51 -0.51 -4.74
CA GLY A 168 8.57 0.22 -5.40
C GLY A 168 8.43 0.30 -6.92
N MET A 169 7.56 -0.51 -7.54
CA MET A 169 7.37 -0.48 -9.00
C MET A 169 6.76 0.84 -9.50
N VAL A 170 5.87 1.48 -8.73
CA VAL A 170 5.33 2.81 -9.06
C VAL A 170 6.45 3.86 -8.95
N GLY A 171 7.32 3.72 -7.94
CA GLY A 171 8.55 4.50 -7.82
C GLY A 171 9.50 4.36 -9.00
N VAL A 172 9.73 3.14 -9.48
CA VAL A 172 10.55 2.89 -10.69
C VAL A 172 9.94 3.56 -11.91
N MET A 173 8.64 3.39 -12.09
CA MET A 173 7.88 3.97 -13.19
C MET A 173 8.04 5.49 -13.27
N SER A 174 7.94 6.15 -12.11
CA SER A 174 8.01 7.61 -11.95
C SER A 174 9.33 8.22 -12.47
N ALA A 175 10.42 7.46 -12.49
CA ALA A 175 11.67 7.92 -13.10
C ALA A 175 11.59 8.02 -14.64
N GLY A 176 10.73 7.21 -15.28
CA GLY A 176 10.62 7.10 -16.75
C GLY A 176 10.27 8.41 -17.46
N PRO A 177 9.22 9.14 -17.05
CA PRO A 177 8.84 10.43 -17.62
C PRO A 177 9.97 11.47 -17.54
N MET A 178 10.71 11.48 -16.42
CA MET A 178 11.84 12.39 -16.22
C MET A 178 12.92 12.13 -17.28
N TYR A 179 13.32 10.86 -17.46
CA TYR A 179 14.25 10.47 -18.50
C TYR A 179 13.74 10.81 -19.90
N ALA A 180 12.49 10.48 -20.21
CA ALA A 180 11.92 10.66 -21.55
C ALA A 180 11.96 12.13 -21.99
N LEU A 181 11.52 13.05 -21.13
CA LEU A 181 11.43 14.46 -21.48
C LEU A 181 12.77 15.19 -21.41
N MET A 182 13.65 14.80 -20.47
CA MET A 182 15.03 15.32 -20.45
C MET A 182 15.81 14.89 -21.69
N LEU A 183 15.72 13.61 -22.07
CA LEU A 183 16.36 13.11 -23.29
C LEU A 183 15.75 13.73 -24.54
N MET A 184 14.42 13.89 -24.59
CA MET A 184 13.76 14.59 -25.68
C MET A 184 14.30 16.02 -25.84
N SER A 185 14.38 16.81 -24.77
CA SER A 185 14.94 18.18 -24.81
C SER A 185 16.38 18.20 -25.33
N ILE A 186 17.23 17.27 -24.87
CA ILE A 186 18.63 17.16 -25.31
C ILE A 186 18.72 16.80 -26.79
N LEU A 187 17.89 15.85 -27.25
CA LEU A 187 17.90 15.36 -28.63
C LEU A 187 17.29 16.34 -29.63
N THR A 188 16.25 17.08 -29.24
CA THR A 188 15.62 18.09 -30.09
C THR A 188 16.37 19.43 -30.06
N GLY A 189 17.27 19.62 -29.09
CA GLY A 189 18.00 20.87 -28.88
C GLY A 189 17.13 22.02 -28.38
N GLN A 190 15.89 21.75 -27.97
CA GLN A 190 14.99 22.75 -27.41
C GLN A 190 15.45 23.12 -25.99
N ARG A 191 16.04 24.31 -25.86
CA ARG A 191 16.57 24.83 -24.59
C ARG A 191 15.80 26.01 -24.01
N ASN A 192 14.98 26.69 -24.80
CA ASN A 192 14.15 27.81 -24.34
C ASN A 192 12.82 27.74 -25.09
N ILE A 193 11.74 27.43 -24.38
CA ILE A 193 10.38 27.53 -24.91
C ILE A 193 9.91 28.96 -24.64
N GLN A 194 9.91 29.80 -25.67
CA GLN A 194 9.44 31.19 -25.60
C GLN A 194 8.08 31.34 -26.30
N GLY A 195 7.15 30.42 -26.05
CA GLY A 195 5.77 30.58 -26.50
C GLY A 195 5.06 31.62 -25.65
N GLU A 196 4.25 32.48 -26.27
CA GLU A 196 3.24 33.23 -25.52
C GLU A 196 2.18 32.23 -25.04
N ALA A 197 1.96 32.20 -23.73
CA ALA A 197 0.90 31.38 -23.16
C ALA A 197 -0.45 31.81 -23.73
N ALA A 198 -1.31 30.85 -24.07
CA ALA A 198 -2.65 31.15 -24.56
C ALA A 198 -3.40 32.05 -23.56
N GLU A 199 -4.15 33.04 -24.07
CA GLU A 199 -5.00 33.86 -23.20
C GLU A 199 -6.00 33.00 -22.44
N PHE A 200 -6.06 33.19 -21.13
CA PHE A 200 -7.04 32.49 -20.31
C PHE A 200 -8.43 33.08 -20.52
N VAL A 201 -9.31 32.25 -21.09
CA VAL A 201 -10.72 32.58 -21.28
C VAL A 201 -11.55 31.72 -20.34
N VAL A 202 -12.24 32.37 -19.40
CA VAL A 202 -13.19 31.69 -18.50
C VAL A 202 -14.36 31.18 -19.31
N GLN A 203 -14.70 29.90 -19.15
CA GLN A 203 -15.87 29.33 -19.79
C GLN A 203 -17.16 30.04 -19.34
N GLN A 204 -17.95 30.51 -20.31
CA GLN A 204 -19.24 31.14 -20.02
C GLN A 204 -20.38 30.11 -20.04
N GLY A 205 -21.36 30.31 -19.15
CA GLY A 205 -22.50 29.41 -19.02
C GLY A 205 -22.24 28.21 -18.10
N VAL A 206 -23.33 27.57 -17.67
CA VAL A 206 -23.30 26.49 -16.66
C VAL A 206 -23.43 25.10 -17.29
N LEU A 207 -24.31 24.94 -18.29
CA LEU A 207 -24.53 23.67 -18.99
C LEU A 207 -23.78 23.58 -20.32
N GLU A 208 -23.57 24.70 -21.01
CA GLU A 208 -22.98 24.72 -22.35
C GLU A 208 -21.56 24.13 -22.40
N PRO A 209 -20.63 24.50 -21.50
CA PRO A 209 -19.31 23.85 -21.47
C PRO A 209 -19.41 22.34 -21.26
N LEU A 210 -20.33 21.89 -20.41
CA LEU A 210 -20.54 20.47 -20.13
C LEU A 210 -20.97 19.70 -21.39
N LEU A 211 -21.95 20.22 -22.13
CA LEU A 211 -22.47 19.60 -23.35
C LEU A 211 -21.44 19.63 -24.49
N HIS A 212 -20.55 20.63 -24.50
CA HIS A 212 -19.48 20.74 -25.49
C HIS A 212 -18.36 19.72 -25.22
N TYR A 213 -17.90 19.60 -23.97
CA TYR A 213 -16.80 18.70 -23.61
C TYR A 213 -17.23 17.23 -23.59
N LEU A 214 -18.45 16.91 -23.16
CA LEU A 214 -18.92 15.52 -23.01
C LEU A 214 -18.67 14.61 -24.25
N PRO A 215 -19.06 14.96 -25.49
CA PRO A 215 -18.81 14.11 -26.65
C PRO A 215 -17.32 14.01 -26.99
N LYS A 216 -16.57 15.11 -26.82
CA LYS A 216 -15.13 15.15 -27.07
C LYS A 216 -14.40 14.22 -26.09
N GLU A 217 -14.69 14.33 -24.81
CA GLU A 217 -14.08 13.53 -23.76
C GLU A 217 -14.50 12.05 -23.85
N LEU A 218 -15.71 11.74 -24.33
CA LEU A 218 -16.11 10.36 -24.61
C LEU A 218 -15.23 9.72 -25.69
N THR A 219 -15.02 10.43 -26.81
CA THR A 219 -14.17 9.93 -27.89
C THR A 219 -12.70 9.84 -27.48
N GLY A 220 -12.18 10.83 -26.76
CA GLY A 220 -10.82 10.82 -26.21
C GLY A 220 -10.61 9.66 -25.24
N SER A 221 -11.52 9.47 -24.30
CA SER A 221 -11.47 8.36 -23.33
C SER A 221 -11.52 6.99 -24.01
N LEU A 222 -12.34 6.85 -25.06
CA LEU A 222 -12.42 5.63 -25.84
C LEU A 222 -11.09 5.35 -26.55
N VAL A 223 -10.51 6.34 -27.22
CA VAL A 223 -9.22 6.21 -27.91
C VAL A 223 -8.08 5.90 -26.93
N ALA A 224 -8.10 6.47 -25.71
CA ALA A 224 -7.10 6.22 -24.68
C ALA A 224 -7.17 4.78 -24.14
N LEU A 225 -8.36 4.25 -23.86
CA LEU A 225 -8.55 2.91 -23.28
C LEU A 225 -8.46 1.78 -24.31
N LEU A 226 -8.73 2.07 -25.58
CA LEU A 226 -8.84 1.07 -26.65
C LEU A 226 -7.54 0.27 -26.89
N PRO A 227 -6.33 0.86 -26.95
CA PRO A 227 -5.09 0.10 -27.12
C PRO A 227 -4.85 -0.94 -26.04
N LEU A 228 -5.04 -0.57 -24.77
CA LEU A 228 -4.90 -1.49 -23.63
C LEU A 228 -5.98 -2.58 -23.67
N THR A 229 -7.21 -2.19 -23.97
CA THR A 229 -8.34 -3.11 -24.08
C THR A 229 -8.13 -4.16 -25.17
N ILE A 230 -7.73 -3.72 -26.38
CA ILE A 230 -7.41 -4.62 -27.50
C ILE A 230 -6.28 -5.57 -27.09
N PHE A 231 -5.21 -5.05 -26.50
CA PHE A 231 -4.09 -5.85 -26.08
C PHE A 231 -4.50 -6.95 -25.09
N PHE A 232 -5.33 -6.62 -24.10
CA PHE A 232 -5.89 -7.60 -23.17
C PHE A 232 -6.73 -8.66 -23.90
N PHE A 233 -7.66 -8.29 -24.77
CA PHE A 233 -8.52 -9.27 -25.45
C PHE A 233 -7.75 -10.18 -26.40
N VAL A 234 -6.71 -9.67 -27.06
CA VAL A 234 -5.80 -10.47 -27.88
C VAL A 234 -5.07 -11.51 -27.02
N LEU A 235 -4.46 -11.08 -25.90
CA LEU A 235 -3.79 -12.01 -24.99
C LEU A 235 -4.75 -12.97 -24.29
N ASN A 236 -5.96 -12.53 -23.97
CA ASN A 236 -6.97 -13.40 -23.40
C ASN A 236 -7.41 -14.51 -24.37
N PHE A 237 -7.52 -14.19 -25.66
CA PHE A 237 -7.87 -15.17 -26.68
C PHE A 237 -6.77 -16.22 -26.92
N ILE A 238 -5.50 -15.79 -26.84
CA ILE A 238 -4.35 -16.64 -27.14
C ILE A 238 -3.85 -17.39 -25.89
N HIS A 239 -3.64 -16.66 -24.78
CA HIS A 239 -2.95 -17.09 -23.57
C HIS A 239 -3.86 -17.27 -22.35
N PHE A 240 -4.57 -16.22 -21.89
CA PHE A 240 -5.21 -16.24 -20.56
C PHE A 240 -6.43 -17.15 -20.46
N LYS A 241 -7.28 -17.17 -21.51
CA LYS A 241 -8.53 -17.94 -21.60
C LYS A 241 -9.41 -17.82 -20.35
N ALA A 242 -9.62 -16.59 -19.90
CA ALA A 242 -10.40 -16.30 -18.69
C ALA A 242 -11.84 -16.84 -18.78
N PRO A 243 -12.43 -17.31 -17.67
CA PRO A 243 -13.79 -17.82 -17.66
C PRO A 243 -14.79 -16.73 -18.03
N ARG A 244 -15.89 -17.11 -18.71
CA ARG A 244 -16.91 -16.15 -19.22
C ARG A 244 -17.45 -15.19 -18.16
N ARG A 245 -17.57 -15.64 -16.90
CA ARG A 245 -18.03 -14.81 -15.77
C ARG A 245 -17.06 -13.69 -15.44
N GLU A 246 -15.76 -13.98 -15.48
CA GLU A 246 -14.71 -13.01 -15.23
C GLU A 246 -14.58 -12.04 -16.41
N LEU A 247 -14.65 -12.56 -17.64
CA LEU A 247 -14.66 -11.71 -18.83
C LEU A 247 -15.84 -10.71 -18.83
N ALA A 248 -17.03 -11.16 -18.44
CA ALA A 248 -18.19 -10.28 -18.29
C ALA A 248 -18.01 -9.23 -17.19
N ARG A 249 -17.31 -9.58 -16.10
CA ARG A 249 -16.94 -8.61 -15.05
C ARG A 249 -15.96 -7.57 -15.58
N ILE A 250 -14.93 -8.00 -16.32
CA ILE A 250 -13.94 -7.11 -16.93
C ILE A 250 -14.60 -6.16 -17.93
N ILE A 251 -15.48 -6.65 -18.79
CA ILE A 251 -16.22 -5.82 -19.75
C ILE A 251 -17.08 -4.77 -19.02
N LYS A 252 -17.80 -5.16 -17.97
CA LYS A 252 -18.56 -4.20 -17.14
C LYS A 252 -17.64 -3.16 -16.50
N GLY A 253 -16.49 -3.60 -15.99
CA GLY A 253 -15.46 -2.72 -15.44
C GLY A 253 -14.98 -1.70 -16.48
N LEU A 254 -14.60 -2.15 -17.68
CA LEU A 254 -14.18 -1.27 -18.78
C LEU A 254 -15.26 -0.25 -19.19
N VAL A 255 -16.55 -0.65 -19.18
CA VAL A 255 -17.66 0.29 -19.43
C VAL A 255 -17.75 1.34 -18.32
N TYR A 256 -17.64 0.95 -17.04
CA TYR A 256 -17.61 1.91 -15.94
C TYR A 256 -16.37 2.80 -15.96
N THR A 257 -15.21 2.26 -16.33
CA THR A 257 -13.99 3.05 -16.54
C THR A 257 -14.22 4.10 -17.62
N LEU A 258 -14.79 3.72 -18.77
CA LEU A 258 -15.07 4.66 -19.86
C LEU A 258 -16.06 5.76 -19.44
N VAL A 259 -17.18 5.38 -18.81
CA VAL A 259 -18.21 6.34 -18.35
C VAL A 259 -17.64 7.25 -17.27
N GLY A 260 -16.99 6.69 -16.25
CA GLY A 260 -16.39 7.44 -15.16
C GLY A 260 -15.30 8.40 -15.64
N LEU A 261 -14.41 7.94 -16.52
CA LEU A 261 -13.35 8.76 -17.12
C LEU A 261 -13.91 9.92 -17.92
N THR A 262 -14.95 9.67 -18.72
CA THR A 262 -15.63 10.71 -19.52
C THR A 262 -16.23 11.78 -18.63
N LEU A 263 -16.95 11.38 -17.57
CA LEU A 263 -17.56 12.32 -16.63
C LEU A 263 -16.48 13.09 -15.83
N PHE A 264 -15.43 12.39 -15.42
CA PHE A 264 -14.28 12.98 -14.72
C PHE A 264 -13.63 14.07 -15.57
N LEU A 265 -13.18 13.75 -16.79
CA LEU A 265 -12.52 14.69 -17.69
C LEU A 265 -13.44 15.86 -18.08
N THR A 266 -14.72 15.56 -18.34
CA THR A 266 -15.71 16.62 -18.62
C THR A 266 -15.82 17.58 -17.42
N GLY A 267 -15.87 17.06 -16.19
CA GLY A 267 -15.91 17.88 -14.98
C GLY A 267 -14.64 18.71 -14.75
N VAL A 268 -13.49 18.14 -15.11
CA VAL A 268 -12.18 18.79 -15.05
C VAL A 268 -12.12 20.00 -16.00
N TYR A 269 -12.36 19.78 -17.30
CA TYR A 269 -12.24 20.82 -18.32
C TYR A 269 -13.39 21.83 -18.32
N ALA A 270 -14.61 21.42 -17.98
CA ALA A 270 -15.76 22.33 -17.99
C ALA A 270 -15.78 23.32 -16.80
N GLY A 271 -14.87 23.21 -15.83
CA GLY A 271 -14.75 24.26 -14.81
C GLY A 271 -13.89 23.98 -13.59
N PHE A 272 -13.39 22.75 -13.37
CA PHE A 272 -12.52 22.50 -12.21
C PHE A 272 -11.13 23.14 -12.38
N LEU A 273 -10.56 23.08 -13.60
CA LEU A 273 -9.31 23.77 -13.92
C LEU A 273 -9.48 25.30 -13.82
N ASP A 274 -10.56 25.85 -14.40
CA ASP A 274 -10.88 27.27 -14.32
C ASP A 274 -11.00 27.74 -12.87
N MET A 275 -11.65 26.94 -12.01
CA MET A 275 -11.74 27.23 -10.57
C MET A 275 -10.35 27.37 -9.93
N GLY A 276 -9.45 26.40 -10.19
CA GLY A 276 -8.08 26.45 -9.67
C GLY A 276 -7.37 27.73 -10.11
N GLN A 277 -7.39 28.03 -11.42
CA GLN A 277 -6.75 29.23 -11.96
C GLN A 277 -7.34 30.53 -11.40
N LEU A 278 -8.67 30.64 -11.31
CA LEU A 278 -9.34 31.83 -10.77
C LEU A 278 -9.00 32.08 -9.30
N ILE A 279 -8.96 31.03 -8.48
CA ILE A 279 -8.56 31.14 -7.07
C ILE A 279 -7.10 31.60 -6.97
N GLY A 280 -6.20 31.01 -7.77
CA GLY A 280 -4.78 31.40 -7.82
C GLY A 280 -4.59 32.86 -8.20
N ARG A 281 -5.25 33.30 -9.28
CA ARG A 281 -5.22 34.68 -9.78
C ARG A 281 -5.77 35.68 -8.75
N SER A 282 -6.91 35.35 -8.15
CA SER A 282 -7.61 36.23 -7.20
C SER A 282 -6.80 36.46 -5.92
N ILE A 283 -6.13 35.43 -5.41
CA ILE A 283 -5.30 35.56 -4.21
C ILE A 283 -4.01 36.34 -4.54
N ALA A 284 -3.38 36.03 -5.68
CA ALA A 284 -2.17 36.71 -6.13
C ALA A 284 -2.38 38.21 -6.39
N SER A 285 -3.53 38.61 -6.94
CA SER A 285 -3.83 40.02 -7.27
C SER A 285 -4.20 40.88 -6.06
N ASN A 286 -4.90 40.31 -5.07
CA ASN A 286 -5.42 41.07 -3.94
C ASN A 286 -4.39 41.20 -2.80
N ASN A 287 -3.92 40.06 -2.28
CA ASN A 287 -2.98 40.03 -1.16
C ASN A 287 -2.14 38.74 -1.21
N GLY A 288 -1.04 38.79 -1.96
CA GLY A 288 -0.15 37.67 -2.21
C GLY A 288 0.42 36.99 -0.95
N TRP A 289 0.42 37.66 0.21
CA TRP A 289 0.85 37.05 1.48
C TRP A 289 -0.01 35.85 1.89
N TRP A 290 -1.28 35.81 1.48
CA TRP A 290 -2.16 34.67 1.75
C TRP A 290 -1.91 33.49 0.84
N LEU A 291 -1.19 33.66 -0.27
CA LEU A 291 -0.97 32.61 -1.26
C LEU A 291 -0.33 31.35 -0.67
N PRO A 292 0.77 31.42 0.13
CA PRO A 292 1.35 30.22 0.75
C PRO A 292 0.44 29.59 1.80
N VAL A 293 -0.30 30.39 2.56
CA VAL A 293 -1.22 29.90 3.60
C VAL A 293 -2.38 29.13 2.97
N VAL A 294 -2.98 29.68 1.91
CA VAL A 294 -4.04 28.99 1.17
C VAL A 294 -3.49 27.75 0.47
N GLY A 295 -2.29 27.86 -0.13
CA GLY A 295 -1.59 26.71 -0.71
C GLY A 295 -1.37 25.56 0.29
N PHE A 296 -1.01 25.87 1.54
CA PHE A 296 -0.89 24.88 2.60
C PHE A 296 -2.19 24.11 2.83
N PHE A 297 -3.32 24.81 3.00
CA PHE A 297 -4.62 24.16 3.22
C PHE A 297 -5.11 23.39 2.00
N ILE A 298 -4.90 23.92 0.78
CA ILE A 298 -5.22 23.21 -0.46
C ILE A 298 -4.43 21.90 -0.52
N GLY A 299 -3.10 21.94 -0.32
CA GLY A 299 -2.27 20.74 -0.33
C GLY A 299 -2.70 19.71 0.72
N MET A 300 -3.07 20.16 1.92
CA MET A 300 -3.61 19.29 2.96
C MET A 300 -4.92 18.61 2.54
N ILE A 301 -5.89 19.39 2.05
CA ILE A 301 -7.22 18.90 1.65
C ILE A 301 -7.11 17.90 0.50
N VAL A 302 -6.28 18.19 -0.49
CA VAL A 302 -6.09 17.33 -1.66
C VAL A 302 -5.66 15.93 -1.23
N VAL A 303 -4.65 15.80 -0.36
CA VAL A 303 -4.22 14.49 0.15
C VAL A 303 -5.25 13.83 1.04
N LEU A 304 -6.00 14.59 1.84
CA LEU A 304 -7.03 14.02 2.72
C LEU A 304 -8.18 13.37 1.94
N VAL A 305 -8.49 13.92 0.77
CA VAL A 305 -9.58 13.49 -0.13
C VAL A 305 -9.08 12.48 -1.17
N GLU A 306 -7.79 12.42 -1.46
CA GLU A 306 -7.20 11.52 -2.46
C GLU A 306 -7.43 10.04 -2.12
N PRO A 307 -8.26 9.31 -2.90
CA PRO A 307 -8.59 7.91 -2.61
C PRO A 307 -7.36 6.99 -2.65
N ALA A 308 -6.42 7.25 -3.56
CA ALA A 308 -5.24 6.43 -3.74
C ALA A 308 -4.34 6.45 -2.49
N VAL A 309 -4.26 7.58 -1.78
CA VAL A 309 -3.52 7.71 -0.51
C VAL A 309 -4.15 6.85 0.60
N ILE A 310 -5.49 6.76 0.63
CA ILE A 310 -6.22 5.94 1.60
C ILE A 310 -5.95 4.45 1.33
N VAL A 311 -6.05 4.02 0.08
CA VAL A 311 -5.79 2.64 -0.33
C VAL A 311 -4.35 2.26 -0.03
N LEU A 312 -3.39 3.13 -0.33
CA LEU A 312 -1.98 2.91 0.01
C LEU A 312 -1.78 2.75 1.52
N GLY A 313 -2.40 3.60 2.34
CA GLY A 313 -2.36 3.48 3.80
C GLY A 313 -2.84 2.11 4.29
N GLN A 314 -3.94 1.60 3.71
CA GLN A 314 -4.47 0.27 4.03
C GLN A 314 -3.53 -0.85 3.57
N GLN A 315 -2.93 -0.75 2.39
CA GLN A 315 -1.97 -1.72 1.87
C GLN A 315 -0.71 -1.79 2.75
N ILE A 316 -0.19 -0.63 3.17
CA ILE A 316 0.97 -0.58 4.07
C ILE A 316 0.61 -1.22 5.42
N GLU A 317 -0.56 -0.91 5.97
CA GLU A 317 -0.99 -1.49 7.25
C GLU A 317 -1.14 -3.02 7.14
N GLN A 318 -1.67 -3.53 6.02
CA GLN A 318 -1.80 -4.97 5.78
C GLN A 318 -0.43 -5.66 5.59
N THR A 319 0.48 -5.09 4.80
CA THR A 319 1.78 -5.71 4.51
C THR A 319 2.78 -5.57 5.66
N THR A 320 2.79 -4.43 6.36
CA THR A 320 3.63 -4.26 7.56
C THR A 320 3.08 -4.97 8.78
N GLY A 321 1.87 -5.52 8.65
CA GLY A 321 1.23 -6.22 9.71
C GLY A 321 0.88 -5.31 10.88
N GLY A 322 0.13 -4.25 10.64
CA GLY A 322 -0.40 -3.36 11.67
C GLY A 322 0.64 -2.54 12.43
N ARG A 323 1.95 -2.78 12.20
CA ARG A 323 3.03 -2.04 12.86
C ARG A 323 2.97 -0.54 12.55
N ILE A 324 2.48 -0.19 11.36
CA ILE A 324 2.28 1.18 10.93
C ILE A 324 0.79 1.39 10.68
N PRO A 325 0.10 2.19 11.51
CA PRO A 325 -1.30 2.48 11.28
C PRO A 325 -1.46 3.40 10.06
N GLY A 326 -2.43 3.10 9.19
CA GLY A 326 -2.74 3.91 8.01
C GLY A 326 -3.01 5.40 8.33
N LYS A 327 -3.48 5.69 9.55
CA LYS A 327 -3.69 7.05 10.05
C LYS A 327 -2.40 7.87 10.14
N ILE A 328 -1.28 7.28 10.60
CA ILE A 328 0.01 7.98 10.68
C ILE A 328 0.50 8.32 9.27
N ILE A 329 0.36 7.38 8.34
CA ILE A 329 0.70 7.59 6.93
C ILE A 329 -0.11 8.76 6.37
N LYS A 330 -1.44 8.72 6.50
CA LYS A 330 -2.32 9.79 6.00
C LYS A 330 -1.93 11.17 6.55
N ILE A 331 -1.73 11.30 7.86
CA ILE A 331 -1.35 12.57 8.50
C ILE A 331 0.03 13.05 8.01
N THR A 332 1.01 12.16 7.98
CA THR A 332 2.39 12.49 7.55
C THR A 332 2.40 12.98 6.11
N LEU A 333 1.70 12.26 5.22
CA LEU A 333 1.58 12.63 3.82
C LEU A 333 0.85 13.97 3.64
N SER A 334 -0.26 14.18 4.35
CA SER A 334 -1.01 15.45 4.28
C SER A 334 -0.17 16.64 4.71
N ILE A 335 0.61 16.52 5.79
CA ILE A 335 1.50 17.60 6.26
C ILE A 335 2.65 17.82 5.26
N GLY A 336 3.27 16.74 4.77
CA GLY A 336 4.35 16.84 3.79
C GLY A 336 3.92 17.56 2.52
N VAL A 337 2.79 17.17 1.95
CA VAL A 337 2.24 17.79 0.73
C VAL A 337 1.74 19.21 0.99
N ALA A 338 1.10 19.49 2.13
CA ALA A 338 0.73 20.86 2.51
C ALA A 338 1.94 21.80 2.52
N LEU A 339 3.05 21.35 3.10
CA LEU A 339 4.31 22.11 3.08
C LEU A 339 4.88 22.23 1.67
N ALA A 340 4.81 21.18 0.84
CA ALA A 340 5.28 21.24 -0.54
C ALA A 340 4.51 22.27 -1.40
N VAL A 341 3.18 22.32 -1.28
CA VAL A 341 2.35 23.29 -2.00
C VAL A 341 2.60 24.70 -1.45
N MET A 342 2.73 24.87 -0.14
CA MET A 342 3.13 26.15 0.47
C MET A 342 4.48 26.64 -0.05
N LEU A 343 5.50 25.78 -0.09
CA LEU A 343 6.82 26.10 -0.62
C LEU A 343 6.78 26.40 -2.12
N SER A 344 5.89 25.74 -2.87
CA SER A 344 5.67 26.03 -4.29
C SER A 344 5.09 27.42 -4.50
N MET A 345 4.18 27.88 -3.62
CA MET A 345 3.68 29.25 -3.66
C MET A 345 4.77 30.27 -3.32
N LEU A 346 5.61 29.97 -2.32
CA LEU A 346 6.77 30.80 -2.00
C LEU A 346 7.78 30.86 -3.15
N ARG A 347 7.94 29.76 -3.90
CA ARG A 347 8.76 29.71 -5.11
C ARG A 347 8.28 30.71 -6.16
N ILE A 348 6.98 30.73 -6.44
CA ILE A 348 6.36 31.69 -7.38
C ILE A 348 6.61 33.14 -6.94
N MET A 349 6.54 33.40 -5.63
CA MET A 349 6.67 34.74 -5.08
C MET A 349 8.11 35.25 -5.05
N ILE A 350 9.10 34.36 -4.92
CA ILE A 350 10.50 34.71 -4.66
C ILE A 350 11.35 34.27 -5.86
N PRO A 351 11.80 35.20 -6.73
CA PRO A 351 12.48 34.86 -7.99
C PRO A 351 13.85 34.19 -7.80
N THR A 352 14.45 34.26 -6.60
CA THR A 352 15.70 33.55 -6.31
C THR A 352 15.49 32.06 -6.03
N LEU A 353 14.27 31.65 -5.69
CA LEU A 353 13.95 30.26 -5.38
C LEU A 353 13.60 29.49 -6.65
N LYS A 354 14.56 28.70 -7.13
CA LYS A 354 14.36 27.78 -8.26
C LYS A 354 13.95 26.38 -7.79
N LEU A 355 13.29 25.62 -8.66
CA LEU A 355 12.81 24.26 -8.37
C LEU A 355 13.92 23.30 -7.87
N TRP A 356 15.13 23.36 -8.45
CA TRP A 356 16.22 22.47 -8.06
C TRP A 356 16.67 22.65 -6.59
N HIS A 357 16.49 23.84 -6.00
CA HIS A 357 16.83 24.09 -4.58
C HIS A 357 16.01 23.23 -3.62
N PHE A 358 14.89 22.67 -4.08
CA PHE A 358 14.06 21.78 -3.28
C PHE A 358 14.24 20.33 -3.70
N LEU A 359 14.18 20.05 -5.00
CA LEU A 359 14.26 18.68 -5.52
C LEU A 359 15.60 18.01 -5.21
N LEU A 360 16.71 18.73 -5.41
CA LEU A 360 18.04 18.17 -5.19
C LEU A 360 18.28 17.78 -3.72
N PRO A 361 18.11 18.68 -2.73
CA PRO A 361 18.28 18.28 -1.34
C PRO A 361 17.22 17.30 -0.87
N GLY A 362 15.96 17.41 -1.34
CA GLY A 362 14.90 16.51 -0.92
C GLY A 362 15.09 15.07 -1.41
N PHE A 363 15.28 14.86 -2.72
CA PHE A 363 15.59 13.53 -3.25
C PHE A 363 16.97 13.04 -2.82
N GLY A 364 17.97 13.93 -2.72
CA GLY A 364 19.30 13.57 -2.21
C GLY A 364 19.24 13.02 -0.79
N LEU A 365 18.48 13.67 0.10
CA LEU A 365 18.24 13.20 1.46
C LEU A 365 17.41 11.90 1.47
N ALA A 366 16.37 11.79 0.65
CA ALA A 366 15.56 10.57 0.55
C ALA A 366 16.39 9.36 0.09
N ILE A 367 17.27 9.53 -0.91
CA ILE A 367 18.20 8.49 -1.37
C ILE A 367 19.21 8.14 -0.29
N PHE A 368 19.76 9.12 0.43
CA PHE A 368 20.69 8.85 1.52
C PHE A 368 20.02 8.05 2.66
N LEU A 369 18.78 8.39 2.99
CA LEU A 369 18.00 7.70 4.02
C LEU A 369 17.53 6.30 3.55
N SER A 370 17.35 6.07 2.25
CA SER A 370 16.94 4.76 1.73
C SER A 370 17.96 3.65 2.01
N PHE A 371 19.26 3.98 2.11
CA PHE A 371 20.29 3.03 2.53
C PHE A 371 20.29 2.73 4.04
N ARG A 372 19.53 3.49 4.84
CA ARG A 372 19.43 3.32 6.30
C ARG A 372 18.07 2.83 6.77
N ALA A 373 17.02 3.03 5.98
CA ALA A 373 15.67 2.54 6.25
C ALA A 373 15.53 1.06 5.87
N ASP A 374 14.44 0.44 6.32
CA ASP A 374 14.05 -0.90 5.91
C ASP A 374 13.63 -0.90 4.42
N PRO A 375 14.06 -1.87 3.59
CA PRO A 375 13.74 -1.91 2.16
C PRO A 375 12.24 -1.84 1.84
N VAL A 376 11.37 -2.40 2.70
CA VAL A 376 9.91 -2.31 2.54
C VAL A 376 9.46 -0.86 2.64
N PHE A 377 9.98 -0.10 3.61
CA PHE A 377 9.70 1.34 3.73
C PHE A 377 10.21 2.13 2.53
N VAL A 378 11.36 1.75 1.96
CA VAL A 378 11.90 2.41 0.78
C VAL A 378 10.94 2.25 -0.39
N GLY A 379 10.49 1.02 -0.68
CA GLY A 379 9.49 0.74 -1.72
C GLY A 379 8.23 1.57 -1.55
N ILE A 380 7.67 1.53 -0.33
CA ILE A 380 6.46 2.28 0.03
C ILE A 380 6.65 3.79 -0.15
N ALA A 381 7.77 4.36 0.30
CA ALA A 381 8.00 5.80 0.25
C ALA A 381 8.05 6.31 -1.19
N TYR A 382 8.73 5.59 -2.09
CA TYR A 382 8.79 5.97 -3.51
C TYR A 382 7.44 5.78 -4.22
N ASP A 383 6.68 4.72 -3.90
CA ASP A 383 5.32 4.56 -4.42
C ASP A 383 4.37 5.65 -3.91
N ALA A 384 4.49 6.05 -2.64
CA ALA A 384 3.70 7.12 -2.04
C ALA A 384 3.91 8.48 -2.70
N GLY A 385 5.13 8.76 -3.18
CA GLY A 385 5.43 9.95 -3.97
C GLY A 385 4.55 10.06 -5.20
N GLY A 386 4.45 8.97 -5.95
CA GLY A 386 3.55 8.88 -7.10
C GLY A 386 2.07 8.94 -6.71
N VAL A 387 1.68 8.21 -5.67
CA VAL A 387 0.27 8.13 -5.24
C VAL A 387 -0.28 9.49 -4.79
N ALA A 388 0.50 10.30 -4.08
CA ALA A 388 0.01 11.58 -3.56
C ALA A 388 -0.09 12.67 -4.65
N SER A 389 0.59 12.51 -5.78
CA SER A 389 0.53 13.43 -6.91
C SER A 389 -0.62 13.12 -7.89
N GLY A 390 -1.66 12.42 -7.42
CA GLY A 390 -2.78 11.94 -8.22
C GLY A 390 -3.65 13.04 -8.88
N PRO A 391 -4.84 12.65 -9.37
CA PRO A 391 -5.62 13.47 -10.31
C PRO A 391 -5.96 14.86 -9.78
N MET A 392 -6.21 14.98 -8.48
CA MET A 392 -6.56 16.25 -7.84
C MET A 392 -5.37 17.23 -7.81
N THR A 393 -4.14 16.72 -7.67
CA THR A 393 -2.93 17.53 -7.73
C THR A 393 -2.63 17.97 -9.16
N ALA A 394 -2.70 17.04 -10.12
CA ALA A 394 -2.43 17.31 -11.54
C ALA A 394 -3.44 18.28 -12.17
N THR A 395 -4.67 18.30 -11.66
CA THR A 395 -5.72 19.22 -12.11
C THR A 395 -5.71 20.51 -11.30
N PHE A 396 -6.11 20.45 -10.03
CA PHE A 396 -6.41 21.64 -9.24
C PHE A 396 -5.17 22.37 -8.74
N VAL A 397 -4.23 21.64 -8.14
CA VAL A 397 -3.05 22.26 -7.50
C VAL A 397 -2.16 22.89 -8.56
N LEU A 398 -1.95 22.20 -9.69
CA LEU A 398 -1.22 22.77 -10.83
C LEU A 398 -1.96 23.97 -11.42
N ALA A 399 -3.26 23.88 -11.69
CA ALA A 399 -4.04 25.04 -12.18
C ALA A 399 -4.01 26.23 -11.20
N PHE A 400 -4.08 25.97 -9.89
CA PHE A 400 -3.96 26.99 -8.85
C PHE A 400 -2.59 27.69 -8.87
N ALA A 401 -1.51 26.91 -8.94
CA ALA A 401 -0.16 27.43 -9.09
C ALA A 401 -0.01 28.23 -10.39
N GLN A 402 -0.57 27.73 -11.48
CA GLN A 402 -0.53 28.39 -12.77
C GLN A 402 -1.28 29.73 -12.75
N GLY A 403 -2.46 29.76 -12.16
CA GLY A 403 -3.22 30.99 -11.98
C GLY A 403 -2.48 32.03 -11.14
N ALA A 404 -1.79 31.62 -10.09
CA ALA A 404 -0.99 32.51 -9.26
C ALA A 404 0.23 33.08 -10.02
N ALA A 405 0.99 32.22 -10.71
CA ALA A 405 2.16 32.64 -11.47
C ALA A 405 1.81 33.49 -12.70
N ALA A 406 0.62 33.34 -13.30
CA ALA A 406 0.17 34.17 -14.40
C ALA A 406 -0.03 35.66 -14.03
N ILE A 407 -0.24 35.97 -12.74
CA ILE A 407 -0.49 37.34 -12.26
C ILE A 407 0.72 37.91 -11.51
N TRP A 408 1.57 37.05 -10.94
CA TRP A 408 2.70 37.50 -10.15
C TRP A 408 3.76 38.19 -11.01
N PRO A 409 4.16 39.45 -10.74
CA PRO A 409 4.94 40.27 -11.67
C PRO A 409 6.30 39.69 -12.09
N THR A 410 6.92 38.88 -11.23
CA THR A 410 8.26 38.32 -11.45
C THR A 410 8.24 36.87 -11.90
N ALA A 411 7.06 36.24 -12.00
CA ALA A 411 6.95 34.81 -12.28
C ALA A 411 6.87 34.53 -13.78
N ASN A 412 7.55 33.47 -14.22
CA ASN A 412 7.39 32.92 -15.56
C ASN A 412 6.43 31.73 -15.52
N MET A 413 5.51 31.66 -16.47
CA MET A 413 4.48 30.64 -16.41
C MET A 413 5.03 29.19 -16.48
N LEU A 414 5.97 28.97 -17.40
CA LEU A 414 6.58 27.67 -17.69
C LEU A 414 7.58 27.24 -16.62
N VAL A 415 8.29 28.20 -16.00
CA VAL A 415 9.29 27.92 -14.97
C VAL A 415 8.67 27.83 -13.57
N ASP A 416 7.84 28.81 -13.22
CA ASP A 416 7.31 28.96 -11.86
C ASP A 416 5.91 28.38 -11.69
N GLY A 417 5.14 28.22 -12.77
CA GLY A 417 3.84 27.55 -12.72
C GLY A 417 3.94 26.03 -12.64
N PHE A 418 4.90 25.44 -13.35
CA PHE A 418 5.20 24.00 -13.32
C PHE A 418 6.23 23.67 -12.24
N GLY A 419 6.36 22.40 -11.89
CA GLY A 419 7.22 21.91 -10.81
C GLY A 419 6.51 21.84 -9.47
N VAL A 420 5.21 22.13 -9.40
CA VAL A 420 4.43 21.98 -8.17
C VAL A 420 4.09 20.52 -7.94
N ILE A 421 3.74 19.78 -8.99
CA ILE A 421 3.52 18.33 -8.91
C ILE A 421 4.82 17.64 -8.48
N ALA A 422 5.97 18.08 -8.99
CA ALA A 422 7.29 17.60 -8.58
C ALA A 422 7.53 17.73 -7.05
N MET A 423 7.20 18.88 -6.49
CA MET A 423 7.30 19.15 -5.05
C MET A 423 6.35 18.26 -4.25
N VAL A 424 5.12 18.10 -4.74
CA VAL A 424 4.11 17.23 -4.14
C VAL A 424 4.51 15.76 -4.22
N ALA A 425 5.17 15.31 -5.28
CA ALA A 425 5.65 13.94 -5.42
C ALA A 425 6.86 13.66 -4.51
N MET A 426 7.77 14.63 -4.35
CA MET A 426 8.96 14.49 -3.51
C MET A 426 8.62 14.42 -2.01
N ALA A 427 7.64 15.21 -1.55
CA ALA A 427 7.35 15.34 -0.12
C ALA A 427 6.89 14.04 0.59
N PRO A 428 6.00 13.21 0.03
CA PRO A 428 5.69 11.86 0.51
C PRO A 428 6.93 10.99 0.65
N VAL A 429 7.79 10.97 -0.39
CA VAL A 429 9.01 10.16 -0.38
C VAL A 429 9.88 10.57 0.80
N LEU A 430 10.15 11.87 0.93
CA LEU A 430 10.99 12.37 2.01
C LEU A 430 10.37 12.14 3.40
N SER A 431 9.09 12.48 3.56
CA SER A 431 8.40 12.41 4.86
C SER A 431 8.24 10.96 5.35
N LEU A 432 7.88 10.01 4.49
CA LEU A 432 7.83 8.59 4.86
C LEU A 432 9.22 8.00 5.06
N MET A 433 10.23 8.44 4.32
CA MET A 433 11.60 7.98 4.56
C MET A 433 12.14 8.44 5.92
N LEU A 434 11.80 9.67 6.34
CA LEU A 434 12.11 10.17 7.68
C LEU A 434 11.43 9.33 8.76
N VAL A 435 10.14 9.05 8.61
CA VAL A 435 9.39 8.17 9.53
C VAL A 435 10.04 6.78 9.55
N GLY A 436 10.27 6.17 8.39
CA GLY A 436 10.88 4.84 8.29
C GLY A 436 12.27 4.77 8.92
N ALA A 437 13.12 5.79 8.76
CA ALA A 437 14.42 5.85 9.40
C ALA A 437 14.33 5.96 10.93
N VAL A 438 13.35 6.71 11.47
CA VAL A 438 13.11 6.80 12.93
C VAL A 438 12.63 5.45 13.48
N PHE A 439 11.68 4.80 12.80
CA PHE A 439 11.18 3.47 13.19
C PHE A 439 12.29 2.41 13.16
N ALA A 440 13.11 2.39 12.10
CA ALA A 440 14.24 1.46 11.98
C ALA A 440 15.28 1.62 13.10
N ARG A 441 15.56 2.87 13.51
CA ARG A 441 16.46 3.14 14.66
C ARG A 441 15.88 2.62 15.97
N LYS A 442 14.59 2.85 16.22
CA LYS A 442 13.92 2.40 17.45
C LYS A 442 13.90 0.87 17.54
N GLN A 443 13.61 0.18 16.44
CA GLN A 443 13.63 -1.28 16.39
C GLN A 443 15.03 -1.86 16.62
N ARG A 444 16.08 -1.29 16.00
CA ARG A 444 17.46 -1.74 16.23
C ARG A 444 17.90 -1.54 17.69
N ALA A 445 17.51 -0.43 18.31
CA ALA A 445 17.82 -0.19 19.72
C ALA A 445 17.17 -1.23 20.64
N GLN A 446 15.90 -1.57 20.40
CA GLN A 446 15.19 -2.61 21.15
C GLN A 446 15.84 -3.99 20.98
N HIS A 447 16.22 -4.35 19.75
CA HIS A 447 16.85 -5.66 19.47
C HIS A 447 18.24 -5.80 20.12
N ILE A 448 19.02 -4.71 20.21
CA ILE A 448 20.33 -4.69 20.88
C ILE A 448 20.16 -4.83 22.40
N GLU A 449 19.16 -4.16 22.97
CA GLU A 449 18.83 -4.28 24.40
C GLU A 449 18.33 -5.69 24.76
N GLU A 450 17.63 -6.35 23.84
CA GLU A 450 17.21 -7.75 23.97
C GLU A 450 18.40 -8.72 23.93
N GLU A 451 19.33 -8.58 22.98
CA GLU A 451 20.53 -9.45 22.90
C GLU A 451 21.45 -9.33 24.13
N GLN A 452 21.56 -8.13 24.71
CA GLN A 452 22.36 -7.92 25.92
C GLN A 452 21.74 -8.55 27.18
N ARG A 453 20.42 -8.79 27.21
CA ARG A 453 19.73 -9.45 28.34
C ARG A 453 19.80 -10.99 28.30
N VAL A 454 20.24 -11.59 27.18
CA VAL A 454 20.27 -13.07 26.99
C VAL A 454 21.44 -13.77 27.71
N SER A 455 22.27 -13.04 28.48
CA SER A 455 23.50 -13.59 29.09
C SER A 455 23.32 -14.50 30.33
N THR A 456 22.10 -14.78 30.79
CA THR A 456 21.92 -15.63 31.99
C THR A 456 20.74 -16.58 31.80
N GLN A 457 21.01 -17.74 31.20
CA GLN A 457 20.09 -18.86 31.25
C GLN A 457 20.11 -19.46 32.66
N PRO A 458 18.96 -19.64 33.34
CA PRO A 458 18.91 -20.48 34.51
C PRO A 458 19.17 -21.94 34.12
N ALA A 459 19.81 -22.69 35.02
CA ALA A 459 20.10 -24.09 34.82
C ALA A 459 18.79 -24.87 34.57
N LEU A 460 18.68 -25.50 33.40
CA LEU A 460 17.60 -26.43 33.07
C LEU A 460 17.50 -27.50 34.16
N ALA A 461 16.28 -27.79 34.61
CA ALA A 461 16.03 -28.86 35.57
C ALA A 461 16.60 -30.18 35.02
N THR A 462 17.65 -30.71 35.65
CA THR A 462 18.30 -31.95 35.24
C THR A 462 17.42 -33.15 35.59
N GLY A 463 16.96 -33.89 34.58
CA GLY A 463 16.18 -35.13 34.72
C GLY A 463 15.47 -35.52 33.42
N LYS A 464 14.98 -36.76 33.30
CA LYS A 464 14.12 -37.18 32.18
C LYS A 464 12.78 -36.43 32.26
N ILE A 465 12.30 -35.93 31.12
CA ILE A 465 10.98 -35.30 31.02
C ILE A 465 9.93 -36.40 30.99
N GLU A 466 9.01 -36.37 31.97
CA GLU A 466 7.95 -37.38 32.15
C GLU A 466 6.58 -36.91 31.64
N PHE A 467 6.31 -35.60 31.63
CA PHE A 467 5.05 -35.02 31.18
C PHE A 467 5.27 -33.67 30.49
N TYR A 468 4.38 -33.32 29.57
CA TYR A 468 4.39 -32.05 28.85
C TYR A 468 3.08 -31.29 29.07
N ASP A 469 3.19 -29.98 29.23
CA ASP A 469 2.04 -29.08 29.03
C ASP A 469 2.25 -28.20 27.81
N CYS A 470 1.13 -27.73 27.28
CA CYS A 470 1.10 -26.67 26.31
C CYS A 470 0.72 -25.37 27.03
N VAL A 471 1.69 -24.47 27.18
CA VAL A 471 1.45 -23.10 27.65
C VAL A 471 1.05 -22.26 26.44
N VAL A 472 -0.06 -21.54 26.55
CA VAL A 472 -0.56 -20.67 25.48
C VAL A 472 -0.66 -19.24 26.00
N ALA A 473 -0.03 -18.31 25.30
CA ALA A 473 -0.21 -16.88 25.55
C ALA A 473 -0.86 -16.20 24.34
N VAL A 474 -1.95 -15.49 24.58
CA VAL A 474 -2.58 -14.59 23.63
C VAL A 474 -2.15 -13.18 23.99
N VAL A 475 -1.31 -12.58 23.17
CA VAL A 475 -0.75 -11.24 23.42
C VAL A 475 -1.17 -10.24 22.34
N ASN A 476 -1.07 -8.95 22.66
CA ASN A 476 -1.20 -7.91 21.64
C ASN A 476 -0.10 -8.05 20.58
N ARG A 477 -0.46 -7.70 19.34
CA ARG A 477 0.46 -7.77 18.21
C ARG A 477 1.75 -6.99 18.48
N GLY A 478 2.89 -7.64 18.22
CA GLY A 478 4.22 -7.07 18.44
C GLY A 478 4.86 -7.44 19.79
N LEU A 479 4.14 -8.13 20.67
CA LEU A 479 4.69 -8.64 21.93
C LEU A 479 5.19 -10.09 21.84
N ALA A 480 5.02 -10.77 20.71
CA ALA A 480 5.38 -12.19 20.60
C ALA A 480 6.87 -12.47 20.86
N GLN A 481 7.78 -11.61 20.39
CA GLN A 481 9.21 -11.76 20.66
C GLN A 481 9.53 -11.62 22.14
N ARG A 482 8.93 -10.62 22.81
CA ARG A 482 9.09 -10.42 24.26
C ARG A 482 8.53 -11.61 25.05
N ALA A 483 7.38 -12.14 24.66
CA ALA A 483 6.81 -13.32 25.31
C ALA A 483 7.68 -14.56 25.15
N ILE A 484 8.26 -14.80 23.97
CA ILE A 484 9.23 -15.89 23.75
C ILE A 484 10.45 -15.72 24.64
N GLN A 485 10.94 -14.50 24.80
CA GLN A 485 12.07 -14.22 25.69
C GLN A 485 11.73 -14.55 27.15
N VAL A 486 10.61 -14.06 27.66
CA VAL A 486 10.16 -14.32 29.04
C VAL A 486 10.00 -15.83 29.29
N ALA A 487 9.41 -16.55 28.35
CA ALA A 487 9.27 -18.01 28.46
C ALA A 487 10.63 -18.73 28.40
N ARG A 488 11.56 -18.26 27.56
CA ARG A 488 12.90 -18.82 27.42
C ARG A 488 13.77 -18.58 28.65
N GLU A 489 13.64 -17.42 29.28
CA GLU A 489 14.25 -17.10 30.58
C GLU A 489 13.76 -18.07 31.67
N ALA A 490 12.55 -18.61 31.54
CA ALA A 490 12.00 -19.63 32.43
C ALA A 490 12.29 -21.09 31.99
N GLY A 491 13.09 -21.29 30.94
CA GLY A 491 13.55 -22.62 30.49
C GLY A 491 12.84 -23.19 29.26
N ALA A 492 11.92 -22.45 28.62
CA ALA A 492 11.26 -22.91 27.40
C ALA A 492 12.25 -23.01 26.21
N GLN A 493 12.18 -24.09 25.44
CA GLN A 493 13.12 -24.35 24.34
C GLN A 493 12.60 -23.96 22.96
N GLY A 494 11.30 -24.08 22.71
CA GLY A 494 10.69 -23.82 21.41
C GLY A 494 9.29 -23.24 21.52
N ALA A 495 8.88 -22.46 20.53
CA ALA A 495 7.59 -21.79 20.48
C ALA A 495 7.01 -21.79 19.06
N THR A 496 5.69 -21.89 18.95
CA THR A 496 4.95 -21.72 17.69
C THR A 496 4.09 -20.47 17.78
N ILE A 497 4.21 -19.56 16.82
CA ILE A 497 3.42 -18.31 16.77
C ILE A 497 2.35 -18.43 15.68
N LEU A 498 1.10 -18.20 16.06
CA LEU A 498 -0.04 -18.05 15.17
C LEU A 498 -0.57 -16.62 15.22
N ARG A 499 -1.08 -16.14 14.09
CA ARG A 499 -1.78 -14.84 14.02
C ARG A 499 -3.27 -15.06 14.21
N GLY A 500 -3.89 -14.22 15.03
CA GLY A 500 -5.32 -14.30 15.32
C GLY A 500 -5.97 -12.93 15.44
N ARG A 501 -7.30 -12.93 15.54
CA ARG A 501 -8.11 -11.77 15.91
C ARG A 501 -8.92 -12.14 17.13
N GLY A 502 -9.01 -11.25 18.09
CA GLY A 502 -9.80 -11.45 19.31
C GLY A 502 -10.91 -10.41 19.41
N SER A 503 -12.07 -10.85 19.89
CA SER A 503 -13.12 -9.96 20.44
C SER A 503 -13.18 -10.22 21.93
N GLY A 504 -13.15 -9.15 22.73
CA GLY A 504 -13.16 -9.22 24.19
C GLY A 504 -14.41 -8.54 24.77
N ALA A 505 -14.71 -8.79 26.05
CA ALA A 505 -15.88 -8.24 26.75
C ALA A 505 -15.95 -6.69 26.77
N HIS A 506 -14.85 -6.01 26.45
CA HIS A 506 -14.77 -4.56 26.33
C HIS A 506 -14.05 -4.16 25.02
N ASP A 507 -14.73 -4.31 23.90
CA ASP A 507 -14.33 -3.72 22.63
C ASP A 507 -14.52 -2.19 22.69
N MET A 508 -13.48 -1.42 22.35
CA MET A 508 -13.60 0.04 22.23
C MET A 508 -14.52 0.37 21.05
N LYS A 509 -15.74 0.80 21.35
CA LYS A 509 -16.66 1.36 20.37
C LYS A 509 -16.28 2.81 20.10
N VAL A 510 -15.78 3.07 18.90
CA VAL A 510 -15.58 4.42 18.40
C VAL A 510 -16.51 4.60 17.21
N PHE A 511 -17.47 5.53 17.31
CA PHE A 511 -18.51 5.77 16.29
C PHE A 511 -19.34 4.52 15.90
N ASN A 512 -19.72 3.69 16.88
CA ASN A 512 -20.57 2.51 16.67
C ASN A 512 -19.96 1.41 15.75
N ILE A 513 -18.63 1.43 15.58
CA ILE A 513 -17.86 0.40 14.89
C ILE A 513 -17.06 -0.38 15.94
N GLU A 514 -17.22 -1.70 15.96
CA GLU A 514 -16.41 -2.61 16.79
C GLU A 514 -15.03 -2.78 16.16
N ILE A 515 -14.00 -2.28 16.84
CA ILE A 515 -12.61 -2.43 16.41
C ILE A 515 -12.09 -3.77 16.95
N GLN A 516 -11.97 -4.77 16.07
CA GLN A 516 -11.33 -6.05 16.40
C GLN A 516 -9.82 -5.88 16.54
N LYS A 517 -9.27 -6.19 17.72
CA LYS A 517 -7.83 -6.10 17.97
C LYS A 517 -7.12 -7.31 17.38
N GLU A 518 -6.03 -7.07 16.64
CA GLU A 518 -5.15 -8.13 16.16
C GLU A 518 -4.31 -8.69 17.32
N LYS A 519 -4.19 -10.01 17.37
CA LYS A 519 -3.52 -10.76 18.45
C LYS A 519 -2.50 -11.73 17.87
N GLU A 520 -1.49 -12.05 18.67
CA GLU A 520 -0.55 -13.14 18.41
C GLU A 520 -0.78 -14.21 19.48
N ILE A 521 -0.95 -15.45 19.04
CA ILE A 521 -1.17 -16.62 19.90
C ILE A 521 0.09 -17.46 19.84
N ILE A 522 0.69 -17.71 21.00
CA ILE A 522 2.00 -18.36 21.08
C ILE A 522 1.85 -19.61 21.91
N PHE A 523 2.33 -20.72 21.37
CA PHE A 523 2.28 -22.04 21.99
C PHE A 523 3.69 -22.46 22.37
N TRP A 524 3.88 -22.87 23.62
CA TRP A 524 5.08 -23.55 24.08
C TRP A 524 4.71 -24.93 24.56
N LEU A 525 5.35 -25.95 23.98
CA LEU A 525 5.33 -27.29 24.53
C LEU A 525 6.53 -27.40 25.47
N THR A 526 6.27 -27.56 26.77
CA THR A 526 7.29 -27.51 27.81
C THR A 526 7.10 -28.61 28.84
N ASP A 527 8.15 -28.90 29.59
CA ASP A 527 8.09 -29.77 30.76
C ASP A 527 7.09 -29.22 31.79
N THR A 528 6.19 -30.08 32.27
CA THR A 528 5.17 -29.75 33.28
C THR A 528 5.77 -29.06 34.52
N ARG A 529 7.00 -29.40 34.90
CA ARG A 529 7.72 -28.78 36.03
C ARG A 529 8.04 -27.29 35.82
N LEU A 530 8.05 -26.83 34.57
CA LEU A 530 8.37 -25.44 34.19
C LEU A 530 7.14 -24.65 33.75
N SER A 531 6.04 -25.31 33.41
CA SER A 531 4.83 -24.70 32.83
C SER A 531 4.29 -23.55 33.67
N GLU A 532 4.15 -23.77 34.98
CA GLU A 532 3.58 -22.79 35.90
C GLU A 532 4.49 -21.56 36.05
N ALA A 533 5.80 -21.76 36.13
CA ALA A 533 6.78 -20.67 36.17
C ALA A 533 6.77 -19.85 34.88
N ILE A 534 6.69 -20.51 33.72
CA ILE A 534 6.56 -19.85 32.42
C ILE A 534 5.27 -19.03 32.36
N ALA A 535 4.13 -19.64 32.71
CA ALA A 535 2.83 -18.97 32.65
C ALA A 535 2.75 -17.77 33.58
N LYS A 536 3.26 -17.90 34.81
CA LYS A 536 3.30 -16.80 35.78
C LYS A 536 4.20 -15.66 35.33
N ASN A 537 5.41 -15.96 34.84
CA ASN A 537 6.32 -14.93 34.33
C ASN A 537 5.73 -14.20 33.12
N LEU A 538 5.04 -14.92 32.23
CA LEU A 538 4.32 -14.31 31.11
C LEU A 538 3.19 -13.41 31.60
N TYR A 539 2.41 -13.86 32.58
CA TYR A 539 1.32 -13.08 33.17
C TYR A 539 1.83 -11.77 33.80
N ASP A 540 2.85 -11.86 34.66
CA ASP A 540 3.36 -10.73 35.44
C ASP A 540 4.16 -9.75 34.56
N GLN A 541 5.09 -10.24 33.72
CA GLN A 541 6.00 -9.35 32.97
C GLN A 541 5.38 -8.74 31.71
N LEU A 542 4.30 -9.33 31.19
CA LEU A 542 3.57 -8.79 30.04
C LEU A 542 2.25 -8.12 30.46
N GLU A 543 2.00 -8.01 31.77
CA GLU A 543 0.80 -7.40 32.36
C GLU A 543 -0.50 -7.99 31.77
N LEU A 544 -0.53 -9.31 31.59
CA LEU A 544 -1.67 -10.01 31.00
C LEU A 544 -2.80 -10.14 32.04
N GLY A 545 -4.05 -10.20 31.59
CA GLY A 545 -5.24 -10.22 32.47
C GLY A 545 -5.89 -8.85 32.73
N GLY A 546 -5.24 -7.74 32.34
CA GLY A 546 -5.86 -6.40 32.28
C GLY A 546 -6.70 -6.18 31.01
N GLU A 547 -7.46 -5.08 30.92
CA GLU A 547 -8.36 -4.78 29.80
C GLU A 547 -7.65 -4.80 28.43
N GLY A 548 -7.92 -5.82 27.62
CA GLY A 548 -7.36 -5.95 26.27
C GLY A 548 -5.86 -6.27 26.20
N SER A 549 -5.21 -6.56 27.34
CA SER A 549 -3.78 -6.92 27.46
C SER A 549 -3.46 -8.29 26.86
N GLY A 550 -4.36 -9.26 27.01
CA GLY A 550 -4.16 -10.65 26.58
C GLY A 550 -4.47 -11.65 27.69
N THR A 551 -4.21 -12.94 27.44
CA THR A 551 -4.44 -14.03 28.40
C THR A 551 -3.33 -15.07 28.31
N VAL A 552 -3.07 -15.76 29.42
CA VAL A 552 -2.21 -16.96 29.45
C VAL A 552 -3.04 -18.09 30.04
N PHE A 553 -2.95 -19.26 29.43
CA PHE A 553 -3.56 -20.48 29.95
C PHE A 553 -2.66 -21.68 29.66
N MET A 554 -2.85 -22.74 30.44
CA MET A 554 -2.07 -23.97 30.34
C MET A 554 -3.03 -25.14 30.11
N MET A 555 -2.61 -26.10 29.30
CA MET A 555 -3.36 -27.34 29.08
C MET A 555 -2.42 -28.54 29.12
N PRO A 556 -2.83 -29.66 29.76
CA PRO A 556 -2.08 -30.92 29.69
C PRO A 556 -1.92 -31.36 28.24
N SER A 557 -0.74 -31.86 27.86
CA SER A 557 -0.47 -32.24 26.48
C SER A 557 0.29 -33.57 26.35
N GLY A 558 0.04 -34.24 25.23
CA GLY A 558 0.82 -35.38 24.77
C GLY A 558 1.61 -34.97 23.54
N ALA A 559 2.80 -35.51 23.37
CA ALA A 559 3.69 -35.11 22.29
C ALA A 559 4.33 -36.31 21.63
N PHE A 560 4.47 -36.26 20.31
CA PHE A 560 5.17 -37.25 19.50
C PHE A 560 6.28 -36.54 18.71
N GLY A 561 7.44 -37.19 18.55
CA GLY A 561 8.61 -36.59 17.87
C GLY A 561 9.54 -35.75 18.76
N VAL A 562 9.33 -35.79 20.08
CA VAL A 562 10.23 -35.30 21.14
C VAL A 562 10.93 -36.48 21.81
N GLU A 563 12.02 -36.24 22.56
CA GLU A 563 12.91 -37.29 23.10
C GLU A 563 12.20 -38.40 23.91
N ASN A 564 10.98 -38.15 24.40
CA ASN A 564 10.07 -39.16 24.95
C ASN A 564 8.62 -38.91 24.48
N PRO A 565 8.03 -39.76 23.63
CA PRO A 565 6.63 -39.64 23.26
C PRO A 565 5.71 -40.14 24.38
N LEU A 566 4.78 -39.30 24.82
CA LEU A 566 3.90 -39.58 25.97
C LEU A 566 2.43 -39.30 25.62
N ARG A 567 1.53 -40.15 26.15
CA ARG A 567 0.07 -40.04 25.98
C ARG A 567 -0.54 -39.30 27.17
N ILE A 568 -1.50 -38.41 26.90
CA ILE A 568 -2.31 -37.72 27.90
C ILE A 568 -3.01 -38.77 28.77
N GLY A 569 -2.86 -38.69 30.11
CA GLY A 569 -3.58 -39.54 31.06
C GLY A 569 -2.78 -40.58 31.86
N GLN A 570 -1.44 -40.56 31.86
CA GLN A 570 -0.60 -41.46 32.68
C GLN A 570 -0.16 -40.88 34.04
N ARG A 571 -0.83 -39.82 34.54
CA ARG A 571 -0.50 -39.24 35.84
C ARG A 571 -1.08 -40.14 36.94
N GLU A 572 -0.29 -41.10 37.43
CA GLU A 572 -0.59 -41.76 38.70
C GLU A 572 -0.39 -40.73 39.82
N GLU A 573 -1.47 -40.25 40.42
CA GLU A 573 -1.39 -39.42 41.62
C GLU A 573 -0.70 -40.23 42.72
N THR A 574 0.44 -39.72 43.22
CA THR A 574 1.12 -40.35 44.34
C THR A 574 0.41 -39.98 45.64
N ALA A 575 0.35 -40.92 46.58
CA ALA A 575 -0.37 -40.76 47.85
C ALA A 575 0.09 -39.57 48.71
N GLU A 576 1.26 -38.98 48.43
CA GLU A 576 1.74 -37.74 49.06
C GLU A 576 1.09 -36.46 48.50
N GLU A 577 0.71 -36.41 47.22
CA GLU A 577 0.04 -35.24 46.62
C GLU A 577 -1.40 -35.11 47.14
N ILE A 578 -2.12 -36.23 47.31
CA ILE A 578 -3.50 -36.30 47.82
C ILE A 578 -3.61 -35.78 49.26
N ALA A 579 -2.54 -35.89 50.06
CA ALA A 579 -2.53 -35.42 51.45
C ALA A 579 -2.34 -33.89 51.59
N SER A 580 -1.90 -33.20 50.53
CA SER A 580 -1.53 -31.78 50.58
C SER A 580 -2.59 -30.79 50.08
N HIS A 581 -3.64 -31.30 49.41
CA HIS A 581 -4.75 -30.48 48.92
C HIS A 581 -6.04 -30.76 49.71
N PRO A 582 -6.56 -29.78 50.49
CA PRO A 582 -7.90 -29.90 51.05
C PRO A 582 -8.89 -29.81 49.89
N LYS A 583 -9.57 -30.93 49.59
CA LYS A 583 -10.74 -31.09 48.69
C LYS A 583 -11.25 -29.79 48.06
N GLU A 584 -10.72 -29.42 46.90
CA GLU A 584 -11.50 -28.66 45.93
C GLU A 584 -12.11 -29.65 44.95
N ILE A 585 -13.43 -29.71 45.01
CA ILE A 585 -14.30 -30.63 44.29
C ILE A 585 -14.26 -30.24 42.82
N SER A 586 -13.85 -31.16 41.95
CA SER A 586 -13.97 -31.01 40.50
C SER A 586 -15.45 -30.96 40.14
N THR A 587 -15.92 -29.81 39.66
CA THR A 587 -17.30 -29.55 39.20
C THR A 587 -17.71 -30.32 37.93
N ALA A 588 -16.93 -31.31 37.49
CA ALA A 588 -17.22 -32.13 36.31
C ALA A 588 -18.16 -33.32 36.62
N GLU A 589 -18.23 -33.79 37.87
CA GLU A 589 -19.06 -34.97 38.23
C GLU A 589 -20.54 -34.63 38.46
N GLU A 590 -20.91 -33.36 38.69
CA GLU A 590 -22.31 -32.95 38.94
C GLU A 590 -23.13 -32.63 37.67
N MET A 591 -22.53 -32.70 36.47
CA MET A 591 -23.23 -32.36 35.22
C MET A 591 -23.76 -33.56 34.43
N LEU A 592 -23.63 -34.79 34.95
CA LEU A 592 -24.31 -35.96 34.40
C LEU A 592 -25.65 -36.13 35.14
N PRO A 593 -26.80 -36.24 34.44
CA PRO A 593 -28.04 -36.62 35.10
C PRO A 593 -27.86 -38.03 35.68
N GLY A 594 -27.88 -38.10 37.01
CA GLY A 594 -27.76 -39.33 37.78
C GLY A 594 -28.91 -40.30 37.48
N ASP A 595 -28.53 -41.56 37.41
CA ASP A 595 -29.32 -42.78 37.54
C ASP A 595 -30.81 -42.59 37.84
N ALA A 596 -31.64 -42.85 36.82
CA ALA A 596 -33.02 -43.22 37.04
C ALA A 596 -33.04 -44.58 37.75
N GLN A 597 -33.58 -44.56 38.96
CA GLN A 597 -33.79 -45.70 39.84
C GLN A 597 -34.46 -46.88 39.10
N VAL A 598 -33.82 -48.05 39.19
CA VAL A 598 -34.49 -49.34 39.03
C VAL A 598 -35.06 -49.67 40.40
N ASP A 599 -36.39 -49.53 40.56
CA ASP A 599 -37.12 -50.10 41.69
C ASP A 599 -37.30 -51.60 41.44
N ASP A 600 -36.71 -52.40 42.33
CA ASP A 600 -36.94 -53.84 42.46
C ASP A 600 -38.22 -54.03 43.28
N GLU A 601 -39.34 -54.39 42.65
CA GLU A 601 -40.32 -55.27 43.27
C GLU A 601 -41.34 -55.83 42.26
N LEU A 602 -41.47 -57.17 42.29
CA LEU A 602 -42.62 -58.02 41.97
C LEU A 602 -42.58 -58.91 40.70
N VAL A 603 -42.46 -60.22 40.99
CA VAL A 603 -43.30 -61.34 40.47
C VAL A 603 -42.93 -61.86 39.07
N GLN A 604 -42.15 -62.95 39.01
CA GLN A 604 -42.56 -64.35 38.74
C GLN A 604 -42.95 -64.65 37.28
N ASP A 605 -42.51 -65.85 36.86
CA ASP A 605 -42.94 -66.62 35.68
C ASP A 605 -42.38 -66.12 34.33
N GLU A 606 -41.89 -66.90 33.37
CA GLU A 606 -41.79 -68.34 33.09
C GLU A 606 -40.81 -68.39 31.86
N VAL A 607 -39.77 -69.23 31.86
CA VAL A 607 -39.71 -70.51 31.11
C VAL A 607 -39.74 -70.37 29.57
N GLU A 608 -38.65 -70.82 28.93
CA GLU A 608 -38.55 -71.39 27.56
C GLU A 608 -38.88 -70.45 26.37
N GLU A 609 -38.32 -70.56 25.16
CA GLU A 609 -37.57 -71.62 24.49
C GLU A 609 -36.90 -71.01 23.22
N ALA A 610 -35.77 -71.62 22.83
CA ALA A 610 -35.31 -71.93 21.47
C ALA A 610 -35.45 -70.94 20.29
N GLY A 611 -34.35 -70.77 19.55
CA GLY A 611 -34.41 -70.36 18.13
C GLY A 611 -33.07 -69.96 17.51
N GLU A 612 -32.49 -70.88 16.74
CA GLU A 612 -31.22 -70.85 16.02
C GLU A 612 -30.99 -69.72 14.98
N PRO A 613 -29.74 -69.57 14.47
CA PRO A 613 -29.29 -68.44 13.65
C PRO A 613 -29.41 -68.69 12.14
N THR A 614 -29.49 -67.62 11.34
CA THR A 614 -29.25 -67.68 9.89
C THR A 614 -28.30 -66.58 9.40
N GLN A 615 -27.49 -67.02 8.44
CA GLN A 615 -26.29 -66.45 7.83
C GLN A 615 -26.58 -65.40 6.72
N PRO A 616 -25.54 -64.81 6.07
CA PRO A 616 -25.56 -63.49 5.44
C PRO A 616 -25.82 -63.50 3.93
N GLY A 617 -26.01 -62.33 3.32
CA GLY A 617 -26.03 -62.15 1.87
C GLY A 617 -25.94 -60.69 1.42
N ASP A 618 -24.90 -60.45 0.60
CA ASP A 618 -24.59 -59.37 -0.36
C ASP A 618 -24.32 -57.92 0.06
#